data_AF-A0A494VMJ7-F1
#
_entry.id   AF-A0A494VMJ7-F1
#
_cell.length_a   1.000
_cell.length_b   1.000
_cell.length_c   1.000
_cell.angle_alpha   90.00
_cell.angle_beta   90.00
_cell.angle_gamma   90.00
#
_symmetry.space_group_name_H-M   'P 1'
#
loop_
_entity.id
_entity.type
_entity.pdbx_description
1 polymer ?
#
loop_
_entity_poly.entity_id
_entity_poly.type
_entity_poly.pdbx_seq_one_letter_code
_entity_poly.pdbx_strand_id
1 'polypeptide(L)' 'MSERLAAHFENRTYYFTLESQKENEVKINMYGTLYTFLKSGDRWMNNQSNAMEMREGLVGAVMLALGIV' A
#
# COMPACT_ATOMS: atom_id res chain seq x y z
N MET A 1 -14.71 -5.45 -10.55
CA MET A 1 -13.52 -6.34 -10.49
C MET A 1 -12.39 -5.50 -9.95
N SER A 2 -11.79 -5.87 -8.82
CA SER A 2 -10.65 -5.14 -8.28
C SER A 2 -9.43 -5.44 -9.15
N GLU A 3 -8.80 -4.41 -9.70
CA GLU A 3 -7.60 -4.55 -10.54
C GLU A 3 -6.43 -5.08 -9.69
N ARG A 4 -5.76 -6.11 -10.20
CA ARG A 4 -4.56 -6.67 -9.56
C ARG A 4 -3.35 -5.84 -9.98
N LEU A 5 -2.77 -5.14 -9.01
CA LEU A 5 -1.58 -4.31 -9.16
C LEU A 5 -0.34 -5.03 -8.64
N ALA A 6 0.83 -4.50 -9.02
CA ALA A 6 2.12 -5.03 -8.63
C ALA A 6 3.02 -3.91 -8.10
N ALA A 7 3.53 -4.06 -6.87
CA ALA A 7 4.55 -3.21 -6.29
C ALA A 7 5.90 -3.93 -6.39
N HIS A 8 6.91 -3.22 -6.90
CA HIS A 8 8.27 -3.73 -6.99
C HIS A 8 9.11 -3.12 -5.88
N PHE A 9 9.61 -3.95 -4.97
CA PHE A 9 10.44 -3.50 -3.85
C PHE A 9 11.61 -4.46 -3.64
N GLU A 10 12.82 -3.89 -3.55
CA GLU A 10 14.09 -4.61 -3.57
C GLU A 10 14.16 -5.55 -4.79
N ASN A 11 14.21 -6.87 -4.59
CA ASN A 11 14.25 -7.88 -5.64
C ASN A 11 12.97 -8.73 -5.68
N ARG A 12 11.84 -8.20 -5.19
CA ARG A 12 10.57 -8.92 -5.08
C ARG A 12 9.42 -8.12 -5.69
N THR A 13 8.48 -8.86 -6.26
CA THR A 13 7.20 -8.32 -6.76
C THR A 13 6.09 -8.71 -5.81
N TYR A 14 5.36 -7.72 -5.31
CA TYR A 14 4.25 -7.87 -4.38
C TYR A 14 2.95 -7.55 -5.11
N TYR A 15 2.07 -8.54 -5.23
CA TYR A 15 0.77 -8.34 -5.86
C TYR A 15 -0.28 -7.96 -4.83
N PHE A 16 -1.12 -6.99 -5.17
CA PHE A 16 -2.19 -6.51 -4.30
C PHE A 16 -3.39 -6.01 -5.12
N THR A 17 -4.51 -5.79 -4.45
CA THR A 17 -5.68 -5.10 -5.02
C THR A 17 -5.95 -3.83 -4.23
N LEU A 18 -6.43 -2.79 -4.92
CA LEU A 18 -6.92 -1.59 -4.26
C LEU A 18 -8.33 -1.86 -3.72
N GLU A 19 -8.53 -1.62 -2.42
CA GLU A 19 -9.84 -1.75 -1.77
C GLU A 19 -10.50 -0.37 -1.55
N SER A 20 -9.70 0.64 -1.19
CA SER A 20 -10.19 2.00 -1.02
C SER A 20 -9.07 3.01 -1.17
N GLN A 21 -9.36 4.16 -1.78
CA GLN A 21 -8.45 5.29 -1.90
C GLN A 21 -9.20 6.57 -1.51
N LYS A 22 -8.68 7.26 -0.51
CA LYS A 22 -9.12 8.58 -0.04
C LYS A 22 -7.90 9.49 0.06
N GLU A 23 -8.14 10.78 0.25
CA GLU A 23 -7.10 11.82 0.30
C GLU A 23 -5.97 11.51 1.30
N ASN A 24 -6.31 10.98 2.48
CA ASN A 24 -5.36 10.70 3.57
C ASN A 24 -5.31 9.22 3.99
N GLU A 25 -6.03 8.34 3.29
CA GLU A 25 -6.17 6.91 3.64
C GLU A 25 -6.20 6.06 2.37
N VAL A 26 -5.34 5.05 2.30
CA VAL A 26 -5.35 4.04 1.24
C VAL A 26 -5.47 2.67 1.88
N LYS A 27 -6.33 1.82 1.34
CA LYS A 27 -6.51 0.43 1.77
C LYS A 27 -6.26 -0.50 0.62
N ILE A 28 -5.36 -1.45 0.84
CA ILE A 28 -5.05 -2.51 -0.12
C ILE A 28 -5.27 -3.87 0.51
N ASN A 29 -5.57 -4.86 -0.32
CA ASN A 29 -5.50 -6.26 0.06
C ASN A 29 -4.28 -6.90 -0.61
N MET A 30 -3.36 -7.37 0.21
CA MET A 30 -2.17 -8.09 -0.24
C MET A 30 -2.22 -9.51 0.32
N TYR A 31 -2.42 -10.49 -0.57
CA TYR A 31 -2.48 -11.91 -0.24
C TYR A 31 -3.51 -12.27 0.86
N GLY A 32 -4.67 -11.62 0.85
CA GLY A 32 -5.73 -11.84 1.85
C GLY A 32 -5.54 -11.03 3.13
N THR A 33 -4.49 -10.21 3.22
CA THR A 33 -4.26 -9.31 4.35
C THR A 33 -4.59 -7.88 3.96
N LEU A 34 -5.48 -7.24 4.73
CA LEU A 34 -5.83 -5.83 4.55
C LEU A 34 -4.75 -4.95 5.19
N TYR A 35 -4.16 -4.05 4.40
CA TYR A 35 -3.26 -3.01 4.88
C TYR A 35 -3.89 -1.65 4.69
N THR A 36 -3.84 -0.84 5.74
CA THR A 36 -4.19 0.57 5.70
C THR A 36 -2.94 1.42 5.74
N PHE A 37 -2.83 2.38 4.82
CA PHE A 37 -1.80 3.39 4.80
C PHE A 37 -2.42 4.75 5.06
N LEU A 38 -1.75 5.56 5.87
CA LEU A 38 -2.19 6.90 6.21
C LEU A 38 -1.19 7.92 5.70
N LYS A 39 -1.69 9.03 5.18
CA LYS A 39 -0.86 10.15 4.78
C LYS A 39 -0.43 10.94 6.02
N SER A 40 0.89 11.13 6.17
CA SER A 40 1.52 11.90 7.23
C SER A 40 2.47 12.90 6.58
N GLY A 41 1.99 14.14 6.39
CA GLY A 41 2.67 15.15 5.59
C GLY A 41 2.79 14.70 4.13
N ASP A 42 4.03 14.67 3.61
CA ASP A 42 4.34 14.26 2.24
C ASP A 42 4.64 12.76 2.10
N ARG A 43 4.38 11.96 3.14
CA ARG A 43 4.69 10.52 3.14
C ARG A 43 3.48 9.68 3.46
N TRP A 44 3.43 8.49 2.87
CA TRP A 44 2.48 7.45 3.25
C TRP A 44 3.13 6.48 4.22
N MET A 45 2.44 6.21 5.32
CA MET A 45 2.95 5.37 6.40
C MET A 45 2.02 4.20 6.66
N ASN A 46 2.61 3.06 7.06
CA ASN A 46 1.87 1.91 7.54
C ASN A 46 1.06 2.29 8.78
N ASN A 47 -0.24 2.00 8.79
CA ASN A 47 -1.05 2.17 9.98
C ASN A 47 -0.60 1.19 11.07
N GLN A 48 -0.48 1.67 12.31
CA GLN A 48 -0.12 0.86 13.48
C GLN A 48 -1.14 -0.25 13.78
N SER A 49 -2.37 -0.13 13.26
CA SER A 49 -3.39 -1.17 13.39
C SER A 49 -3.23 -2.35 12.42
N ASN A 50 -2.30 -2.28 11.46
CA ASN A 50 -2.08 -3.38 10.53
C ASN A 50 -1.44 -4.57 11.28
N ALA A 51 -1.90 -5.78 11.00
CA ALA A 51 -1.42 -6.99 11.67
C ALA A 51 0.08 -7.26 11.45
N MET A 52 0.63 -6.75 10.35
CA MET A 52 2.06 -6.81 10.03
C MET A 52 2.55 -5.42 9.63
N GLU A 53 3.79 -5.13 10.00
CA GLU A 53 4.44 -3.90 9.59
C GLU A 53 4.95 -4.02 8.15
N MET A 54 4.50 -3.12 7.27
CA MET A 54 5.15 -2.91 5.98
C MET A 54 6.26 -1.87 6.12
N ARG A 55 7.45 -2.23 5.64
CA ARG A 55 8.58 -1.29 5.53
C ARG A 55 8.19 -0.10 4.66
N GLU A 56 8.67 1.09 5.03
CA GLU A 56 8.37 2.34 4.32
C GLU A 56 8.65 2.25 2.81
N GLY A 57 9.73 1.58 2.40
CA GLY A 57 10.05 1.40 0.99
C GLY A 57 9.02 0.57 0.21
N LEU A 58 8.41 -0.44 0.84
CA LEU A 58 7.32 -1.21 0.24
C LEU A 58 6.04 -0.37 0.17
N VAL A 59 5.74 0.43 1.21
CA VAL A 59 4.61 1.37 1.18
C VAL A 59 4.77 2.35 0.02
N GLY A 60 5.97 2.91 -0.16
CA GLY A 60 6.28 3.79 -1.30
C GLY A 60 6.10 3.10 -2.66
N ALA A 61 6.57 1.85 -2.81
CA ALA A 61 6.38 1.08 -4.03
C ALA A 61 4.89 0.81 -4.35
N VAL A 62 4.07 0.58 -3.32
CA VAL A 62 2.61 0.45 -3.47
C VAL A 62 1.98 1.77 -3.93
N MET A 63 2.36 2.90 -3.33
CA MET A 63 1.84 4.21 -3.72
C MET A 63 2.20 4.57 -5.16
N LEU A 64 3.44 4.29 -5.56
CA LEU A 64 3.88 4.44 -6.95
C LEU A 64 3.07 3.59 -7.91
N ALA A 65 2.81 2.32 -7.58
CA ALA A 65 1.98 1.43 -8.38
C ALA A 65 0.51 1.90 -8.48
N LEU A 66 0.04 2.69 -7.51
CA LEU A 66 -1.28 3.33 -7.50
C LEU A 66 -1.30 4.70 -8.20
N GLY A 67 -0.14 5.21 -8.65
CA GLY A 67 -0.02 6.55 -9.23
C GLY A 67 -0.21 7.68 -8.21
N ILE A 68 0.01 7.40 -6.92
CA ILE A 68 -0.09 8.35 -5.82
C ILE A 68 1.33 8.82 -5.49
N VAL A 69 1.66 10.07 -5.84
CA VAL A 69 2.97 10.70 -5.63
C VAL A 69 2.81 11.96 -4.80
#